data_AF-A0A1F9FW94-F1
#
_entry.id   AF-A0A1F9FW94-F1
#
_cell.length_a   1.000
_cell.length_b   1.000
_cell.length_c   1.000
_cell.angle_alpha   90.00
_cell.angle_beta   90.00
_cell.angle_gamma   90.00
#
_symmetry.space_group_name_H-M   'P 1'
#
loop_
_entity.id
_entity.type
_entity.pdbx_description
1 polymer ?
#
loop_
_entity_poly.entity_id
_entity_poly.type
_entity_poly.pdbx_seq_one_letter_code
_entity_poly.pdbx_strand_id
1 'polypeptide(L)'
;MSSELPTSMPTPSCRILSLDGGGAKGFYTLGVLKEIEAMVGRPLCESFDLIFGTSTGAIIAALLALGHKVDDIHTLYKEHVPAIMRRRTPRGRSKALSHLAKIVFGNRSFADVKTGVGIVATRWAFEKPMIFKASVAQAHGRHSTFVPGFGCTIADAVRASCSAYPFFKRPIITTSKGEEIELIDGGYCANNPTLYAIADAVIALEKPRSDLRVVSIGVGVYPEPKRWGLSWLIKRFVSVQLLQKTLNVNTFSMEQLRTILFKDIRTVRINDTFERPEMATDLMESDLRKLGMLYQRGSESFAKHEAELKEMLVQ
;
A
#
# COMPACT_ATOMS: atom_id res chain seq x y z
N MET A 1 -31.18 46.67 -5.37
CA MET A 1 -30.46 45.74 -6.27
C MET A 1 -29.54 44.92 -5.40
N SER A 2 -29.94 43.68 -5.14
CA SER A 2 -29.22 42.75 -4.27
C SER A 2 -27.94 42.29 -4.97
N SER A 3 -26.79 42.51 -4.33
CA SER A 3 -25.51 42.02 -4.79
C SER A 3 -25.43 40.51 -4.56
N GLU A 4 -25.57 39.72 -5.62
CA GLU A 4 -25.22 38.31 -5.59
C GLU A 4 -23.71 38.18 -5.34
N LEU A 5 -23.35 37.55 -4.22
CA LEU A 5 -21.97 37.14 -3.93
C LEU A 5 -21.54 36.13 -5.00
N PRO A 6 -20.31 36.24 -5.56
CA PRO A 6 -19.84 35.30 -6.55
C PRO A 6 -19.80 33.90 -5.93
N THR A 7 -20.54 32.98 -6.54
CA THR A 7 -20.51 31.55 -6.22
C THR A 7 -19.08 31.07 -6.45
N SER A 8 -18.35 30.78 -5.37
CA SER A 8 -16.98 30.27 -5.47
C SER A 8 -17.00 29.00 -6.31
N MET A 9 -16.20 28.96 -7.38
CA MET A 9 -15.95 27.73 -8.14
C MET A 9 -15.60 26.60 -7.15
N PRO A 10 -16.24 25.41 -7.25
CA PRO A 10 -15.94 24.31 -6.34
C PRO A 10 -14.44 24.00 -6.40
N THR A 11 -13.78 23.99 -5.24
CA THR A 11 -12.37 23.61 -5.13
C THR A 11 -12.20 22.18 -5.64
N PRO A 12 -11.14 21.89 -6.44
CA PRO A 12 -10.90 20.54 -6.91
C PRO A 12 -10.74 19.58 -5.72
N SER A 13 -11.52 18.49 -5.72
CA SER A 13 -11.45 17.45 -4.69
C SER A 13 -10.05 16.85 -4.61
N CYS A 14 -9.56 16.57 -3.40
CA CYS A 14 -8.31 15.83 -3.20
C CYS A 14 -8.57 14.33 -3.15
N ARG A 15 -8.11 13.59 -4.15
CA ARG A 15 -8.34 12.15 -4.33
C ARG A 15 -7.16 11.36 -3.78
N ILE A 16 -7.44 10.46 -2.85
CA ILE A 16 -6.45 9.67 -2.13
C ILE A 16 -6.68 8.18 -2.43
N LEU A 17 -5.63 7.50 -2.87
CA LEU A 17 -5.57 6.05 -2.97
C LEU A 17 -4.71 5.49 -1.84
N SER A 18 -5.24 4.53 -1.08
CA SER A 18 -4.56 3.90 0.04
C SER A 18 -4.55 2.38 -0.12
N LEU A 19 -3.37 1.76 -0.13
CA LEU A 19 -3.16 0.35 -0.45
C LEU A 19 -2.56 -0.41 0.74
N ASP A 20 -3.29 -1.42 1.21
CA ASP A 20 -2.89 -2.22 2.36
C ASP A 20 -1.67 -3.12 2.10
N GLY A 21 -1.00 -3.51 3.18
CA GLY A 21 -0.03 -4.60 3.19
C GLY A 21 -0.68 -5.99 3.23
N GLY A 22 0.00 -6.99 2.65
CA GLY A 22 -0.56 -8.34 2.57
C GLY A 22 0.24 -9.38 1.79
N GLY A 23 1.52 -9.14 1.50
CA GLY A 23 2.36 -10.07 0.76
C GLY A 23 1.81 -10.43 -0.61
N ALA A 24 1.78 -11.72 -0.95
CA ALA A 24 1.27 -12.20 -2.23
C ALA A 24 -0.20 -11.90 -2.50
N LYS A 25 -0.99 -11.55 -1.46
CA LYS A 25 -2.40 -11.20 -1.63
C LYS A 25 -2.64 -9.88 -2.37
N GLY A 26 -1.59 -9.11 -2.68
CA GLY A 26 -1.68 -7.91 -3.52
C GLY A 26 -2.25 -8.16 -4.93
N PHE A 27 -2.34 -9.41 -5.39
CA PHE A 27 -3.08 -9.75 -6.61
C PHE A 27 -4.56 -9.35 -6.53
N TYR A 28 -5.19 -9.47 -5.36
CA TYR A 28 -6.55 -8.95 -5.14
C TYR A 28 -6.62 -7.44 -5.38
N THR A 29 -5.67 -6.71 -4.79
CA THR A 29 -5.57 -5.25 -4.95
C THR A 29 -5.44 -4.86 -6.42
N LEU A 30 -4.64 -5.59 -7.20
CA LEU A 30 -4.48 -5.34 -8.65
C LEU A 30 -5.76 -5.63 -9.44
N GLY A 31 -6.56 -6.63 -9.05
CA GLY A 31 -7.87 -6.88 -9.66
C GLY A 31 -8.81 -5.69 -9.48
N VAL A 32 -8.92 -5.18 -8.25
CA VAL A 32 -9.72 -3.97 -7.96
C VAL A 32 -9.21 -2.77 -8.76
N LEU A 33 -7.89 -2.54 -8.74
CA LEU A 33 -7.28 -1.41 -9.43
C LEU A 33 -7.45 -1.47 -10.95
N LYS A 34 -7.50 -2.67 -11.54
CA LYS A 34 -7.72 -2.83 -12.98
C LYS A 34 -9.07 -2.26 -13.38
N GLU A 35 -10.11 -2.58 -12.62
CA GLU A 35 -11.45 -2.06 -12.88
C GLU A 35 -11.52 -0.54 -12.67
N ILE A 36 -10.86 -0.02 -11.61
CA ILE A 36 -10.78 1.42 -11.37
C ILE A 36 -10.06 2.12 -12.53
N GLU A 37 -8.91 1.63 -12.98
CA GLU A 37 -8.13 2.21 -14.08
C GLU A 37 -8.94 2.22 -15.39
N ALA A 38 -9.67 1.12 -15.66
CA ALA A 38 -10.58 1.04 -16.80
C ALA A 38 -11.75 2.04 -16.70
N MET A 39 -12.35 2.17 -15.52
CA MET A 39 -13.46 3.09 -15.26
C MET A 39 -13.06 4.56 -15.43
N VAL A 40 -11.88 4.95 -14.96
CA VAL A 40 -11.40 6.34 -15.09
C VAL A 40 -10.77 6.64 -16.46
N GLY A 41 -10.37 5.62 -17.21
CA GLY A 41 -9.88 5.74 -18.60
C GLY A 41 -8.49 6.37 -18.75
N ARG A 42 -7.71 6.49 -17.67
CA ARG A 42 -6.37 7.12 -17.65
C ARG A 42 -5.49 6.51 -16.56
N PRO A 43 -4.15 6.69 -16.62
CA PRO A 43 -3.27 6.20 -15.56
C PRO A 43 -3.69 6.70 -14.17
N LEU A 44 -3.60 5.83 -13.16
CA LEU A 44 -4.11 6.16 -11.83
C LEU A 44 -3.36 7.32 -11.16
N CYS A 45 -2.08 7.58 -11.50
CA CYS A 45 -1.38 8.77 -11.02
C CYS A 45 -1.97 10.09 -11.50
N GLU A 46 -2.77 10.09 -12.58
CA GLU A 46 -3.48 11.26 -13.07
C GLU A 46 -4.88 11.40 -12.45
N SER A 47 -5.34 10.37 -11.74
CA SER A 47 -6.66 10.34 -11.10
C SER A 47 -6.60 10.53 -9.58
N PHE A 48 -5.43 10.32 -8.96
CA PHE A 48 -5.20 10.46 -7.53
C PHE A 48 -4.07 11.44 -7.25
N ASP A 49 -4.30 12.38 -6.33
CA ASP A 49 -3.32 13.38 -5.87
C ASP A 49 -2.34 12.80 -4.84
N LEU A 50 -2.76 11.76 -4.13
CA LEU A 50 -1.97 11.05 -3.13
C LEU A 50 -2.16 9.54 -3.26
N ILE A 51 -1.05 8.80 -3.34
CA ILE A 51 -1.05 7.33 -3.32
C ILE A 51 -0.18 6.83 -2.15
N PHE A 52 -0.81 6.15 -1.20
CA PHE A 52 -0.13 5.56 -0.05
C PHE A 52 -0.12 4.04 -0.14
N GLY A 53 0.97 3.44 0.33
CA GLY A 53 1.13 2.00 0.30
C GLY A 53 1.99 1.47 1.43
N THR A 54 1.59 0.30 1.94
CA THR A 54 2.35 -0.48 2.91
C THR A 54 2.69 -1.86 2.34
N SER A 55 3.93 -2.33 2.50
CA SER A 55 4.36 -3.66 2.05
C SER A 55 4.03 -3.91 0.57
N THR A 56 3.26 -4.93 0.21
CA THR A 56 2.81 -5.10 -1.19
C THR A 56 2.12 -3.86 -1.74
N GLY A 57 1.33 -3.16 -0.93
CA GLY A 57 0.71 -1.88 -1.32
C GLY A 57 1.76 -0.82 -1.63
N ALA A 58 2.94 -0.83 -1.00
CA ALA A 58 4.03 0.09 -1.32
C ALA A 58 4.67 -0.17 -2.69
N ILE A 59 4.80 -1.44 -3.09
CA ILE A 59 5.27 -1.80 -4.45
C ILE A 59 4.29 -1.23 -5.49
N ILE A 60 2.99 -1.49 -5.29
CA ILE A 60 1.94 -1.03 -6.21
C ILE A 60 1.87 0.50 -6.22
N ALA A 61 1.84 1.14 -5.05
CA ALA A 61 1.78 2.59 -4.91
C ALA A 61 2.97 3.27 -5.61
N ALA A 62 4.18 2.75 -5.42
CA ALA A 62 5.38 3.30 -6.05
C ALA A 62 5.32 3.20 -7.59
N LEU A 63 4.88 2.05 -8.13
CA LEU A 63 4.78 1.87 -9.58
C LEU A 63 3.67 2.73 -10.19
N LEU A 64 2.50 2.79 -9.55
CA LEU A 64 1.43 3.69 -9.97
C LEU A 64 1.89 5.14 -9.94
N ALA A 65 2.58 5.57 -8.88
CA ALA A 65 3.09 6.94 -8.76
C ALA A 65 4.17 7.26 -9.82
N LEU A 66 4.93 6.28 -10.29
CA LEU A 66 5.84 6.41 -11.44
C LEU A 66 5.10 6.43 -12.80
N GLY A 67 3.80 6.17 -12.81
CA GLY A 67 2.93 6.20 -13.98
C GLY A 67 2.85 4.89 -14.75
N HIS A 68 3.14 3.76 -14.11
CA HIS A 68 2.89 2.44 -14.70
C HIS A 68 1.38 2.15 -14.72
N LYS A 69 0.92 1.44 -15.76
CA LYS A 69 -0.46 0.93 -15.83
C LYS A 69 -0.62 -0.30 -14.94
N VAL A 70 -1.85 -0.59 -14.53
CA VAL A 70 -2.13 -1.74 -13.66
C VAL A 70 -1.74 -3.07 -14.31
N ASP A 71 -1.90 -3.21 -15.63
CA ASP A 71 -1.51 -4.43 -16.36
C ASP A 71 0.01 -4.67 -16.35
N ASP A 72 0.81 -3.62 -16.41
CA ASP A 72 2.27 -3.71 -16.34
C ASP A 72 2.70 -4.20 -14.96
N ILE A 73 2.08 -3.63 -13.91
CA ILE A 73 2.31 -4.02 -12.52
C ILE A 73 1.90 -5.48 -12.31
N HIS A 74 0.73 -5.89 -12.83
CA HIS A 74 0.27 -7.27 -12.74
C HIS A 74 1.21 -8.25 -13.45
N THR A 75 1.79 -7.85 -14.58
CA THR A 75 2.80 -8.67 -15.28
C THR A 75 4.05 -8.88 -14.42
N LEU A 76 4.59 -7.81 -13.82
CA LEU A 76 5.71 -7.90 -12.87
C LEU A 76 5.36 -8.76 -11.64
N TYR A 77 4.13 -8.67 -11.15
CA TYR A 77 3.66 -9.47 -10.01
C TYR A 77 3.64 -10.97 -10.32
N LYS A 78 3.08 -11.36 -11.49
CA LYS A 78 3.05 -12.76 -11.94
C LYS A 78 4.45 -13.35 -12.06
N GLU A 79 5.40 -12.55 -12.55
CA GLU A 79 6.78 -13.00 -12.73
C GLU A 79 7.52 -13.15 -11.40
N HIS A 80 7.47 -12.14 -10.53
CA HIS A 80 8.45 -12.02 -9.46
C HIS A 80 7.94 -12.38 -8.07
N VAL A 81 6.66 -12.12 -7.75
CA VAL A 81 6.13 -12.37 -6.41
C VAL A 81 6.17 -13.86 -6.06
N PRO A 82 5.68 -14.79 -6.90
CA PRO A 82 5.81 -16.23 -6.63
C PRO A 82 7.27 -16.67 -6.45
N ALA A 83 8.19 -16.10 -7.22
CA ALA A 83 9.62 -16.45 -7.16
C ALA A 83 10.24 -16.04 -5.82
N ILE A 84 9.82 -14.91 -5.23
CA ILE A 84 10.22 -14.50 -3.88
C ILE A 84 9.59 -15.44 -2.85
N MET A 85 8.28 -15.69 -2.93
CA MET A 85 7.54 -16.44 -1.92
C MET A 85 7.94 -17.91 -1.83
N ARG A 86 8.41 -18.51 -2.94
CA ARG A 86 8.98 -19.87 -2.97
C ARG A 86 10.29 -20.02 -2.21
N ARG A 87 11.04 -18.94 -1.95
CA ARG A 87 12.29 -19.01 -1.19
C ARG A 87 11.98 -19.40 0.25
N ARG A 88 12.68 -20.40 0.79
CA ARG A 88 12.36 -20.94 2.13
C ARG A 88 12.97 -20.13 3.28
N THR A 89 14.12 -19.51 3.07
CA THR A 89 14.87 -18.81 4.12
C THR A 89 14.66 -17.30 4.08
N PRO A 90 14.73 -16.60 5.23
CA PRO A 90 14.63 -15.15 5.24
C PRO A 90 15.70 -14.44 4.43
N ARG A 91 16.93 -14.97 4.45
CA ARG A 91 18.04 -14.46 3.62
C ARG A 91 17.74 -14.61 2.12
N GLY A 92 17.18 -15.76 1.71
CA GLY A 92 16.81 -16.01 0.33
C GLY A 92 15.71 -15.07 -0.16
N ARG A 93 14.67 -14.87 0.66
CA ARG A 93 13.58 -13.93 0.37
C ARG A 93 14.09 -12.48 0.26
N SER A 94 14.88 -12.01 1.23
CA SER A 94 15.45 -10.66 1.18
C SER A 94 16.38 -10.43 -0.01
N LYS A 95 17.19 -11.43 -0.41
CA LYS A 95 18.02 -11.33 -1.62
C LYS A 95 17.16 -11.22 -2.87
N ALA A 96 16.10 -12.02 -2.99
CA ALA A 96 15.17 -11.97 -4.12
C ALA A 96 14.40 -10.65 -4.18
N LEU A 97 13.88 -10.16 -3.05
CA LEU A 97 13.22 -8.85 -2.95
C LEU A 97 14.17 -7.71 -3.31
N SER A 98 15.40 -7.72 -2.81
CA SER A 98 16.38 -6.67 -3.13
C SER A 98 16.80 -6.69 -4.60
N HIS A 99 16.86 -7.86 -5.22
CA HIS A 99 17.14 -7.99 -6.65
C HIS A 99 15.97 -7.46 -7.48
N LEU A 100 14.73 -7.83 -7.11
CA LEU A 100 13.52 -7.34 -7.75
C LEU A 100 13.43 -5.82 -7.68
N ALA A 101 13.62 -5.24 -6.50
CA ALA A 101 13.53 -3.80 -6.31
C ALA A 101 14.51 -3.04 -7.22
N LYS A 102 15.72 -3.59 -7.43
CA LYS A 102 16.71 -3.01 -8.36
C LYS A 102 16.31 -3.16 -9.83
N ILE A 103 15.72 -4.28 -10.23
CA ILE A 103 15.27 -4.47 -11.62
C ILE A 103 14.10 -3.54 -11.93
N VAL A 104 13.10 -3.50 -11.05
CA VAL A 104 11.84 -2.80 -11.29
C VAL A 104 11.99 -1.29 -11.13
N PHE A 105 12.65 -0.84 -10.07
CA PHE A 105 12.77 0.58 -9.77
C PHE A 105 14.11 1.19 -10.20
N GLY A 106 15.13 0.38 -10.52
CA GLY A 106 16.44 0.89 -10.92
C GLY A 106 17.02 1.89 -9.91
N ASN A 107 17.49 3.03 -10.43
CA ASN A 107 17.96 4.16 -9.64
C ASN A 107 16.91 5.27 -9.49
N ARG A 108 15.61 4.97 -9.72
CA ARG A 108 14.55 5.96 -9.60
C ARG A 108 14.49 6.54 -8.19
N SER A 109 14.39 7.85 -8.15
CA SER A 109 14.28 8.66 -6.95
C SER A 109 12.83 9.07 -6.71
N PHE A 110 12.57 9.65 -5.56
CA PHE A 110 11.27 10.24 -5.26
C PHE A 110 10.96 11.52 -6.07
N ALA A 111 11.92 12.06 -6.82
CA ALA A 111 11.66 13.15 -7.77
C ALA A 111 11.08 12.66 -9.10
N ASP A 112 11.16 11.36 -9.39
CA ASP A 112 10.66 10.76 -10.64
C ASP A 112 9.14 10.48 -10.60
N VAL A 113 8.48 10.59 -9.44
CA VAL A 113 7.04 10.29 -9.32
C VAL A 113 6.18 11.42 -9.90
N LYS A 114 5.03 11.04 -10.45
CA LYS A 114 4.07 11.93 -11.12
C LYS A 114 2.94 12.44 -10.20
N THR A 115 2.80 11.87 -9.01
CA THR A 115 1.83 12.26 -8.00
C THR A 115 2.40 12.08 -6.60
N GLY A 116 1.75 12.66 -5.59
CA GLY A 116 2.20 12.52 -4.21
C GLY A 116 2.16 11.06 -3.77
N VAL A 117 3.21 10.61 -3.07
CA VAL A 117 3.36 9.22 -2.65
C VAL A 117 3.74 9.12 -1.18
N GLY A 118 3.27 8.07 -0.52
CA GLY A 118 3.67 7.70 0.84
C GLY A 118 3.96 6.20 0.93
N ILE A 119 5.24 5.85 1.11
CA ILE A 119 5.66 4.46 1.35
C ILE A 119 5.93 4.28 2.83
N VAL A 120 5.18 3.41 3.51
CA VAL A 120 5.28 3.24 4.97
C VAL A 120 6.28 2.14 5.32
N ALA A 121 7.24 2.45 6.17
CA ALA A 121 8.11 1.48 6.84
C ALA A 121 8.15 1.76 8.35
N THR A 122 8.74 0.86 9.12
CA THR A 122 8.88 1.01 10.59
C THR A 122 10.36 1.00 10.97
N ARG A 123 10.79 1.99 11.77
CA ARG A 123 12.14 2.05 12.35
C ARG A 123 12.25 1.03 13.47
N TRP A 124 13.17 0.07 13.33
CA TRP A 124 13.34 -1.00 14.28
C TRP A 124 13.74 -0.47 15.67
N ALA A 125 14.81 0.32 15.73
CA ALA A 125 15.38 0.77 17.01
C ALA A 125 14.49 1.77 17.78
N PHE A 126 13.65 2.53 17.07
CA PHE A 126 12.83 3.58 17.69
C PHE A 126 11.34 3.24 17.74
N GLU A 127 10.92 2.12 17.14
CA GLU A 127 9.54 1.66 17.13
C GLU A 127 8.56 2.72 16.59
N LYS A 128 9.04 3.52 15.62
CA LYS A 128 8.32 4.65 15.02
C LYS A 128 8.14 4.45 13.52
N PRO A 129 7.06 4.98 12.92
CA PRO A 129 6.91 4.99 11.48
C PRO A 129 8.03 5.81 10.81
N MET A 130 8.44 5.38 9.63
CA MET A 130 9.24 6.15 8.68
C MET A 130 8.49 6.11 7.34
N ILE A 131 7.92 7.24 6.95
CA ILE A 131 7.13 7.35 5.73
C ILE A 131 7.96 8.08 4.69
N PHE A 132 8.32 7.40 3.62
CA PHE A 132 9.04 8.00 2.50
C PHE A 132 8.06 8.75 1.63
N LYS A 133 8.32 10.05 1.42
CA LYS A 133 7.45 11.00 0.73
C LYS A 133 8.22 11.73 -0.37
N ALA A 134 7.51 12.15 -1.42
CA ALA A 134 8.15 12.80 -2.57
C ALA A 134 8.20 14.32 -2.47
N SER A 135 7.18 14.95 -1.89
CA SER A 135 7.07 16.41 -1.86
C SER A 135 7.26 16.98 -0.47
N VAL A 136 7.94 18.13 -0.39
CA VAL A 136 8.03 18.93 0.83
C VAL A 136 6.65 19.38 1.33
N ALA A 137 5.67 19.51 0.43
CA ALA A 137 4.29 19.81 0.80
C ALA A 137 3.63 18.71 1.66
N GLN A 138 4.16 17.48 1.64
CA GLN A 138 3.68 16.39 2.49
C GLN A 138 4.39 16.36 3.87
N ALA A 139 5.27 17.31 4.17
CA ALA A 139 6.01 17.33 5.42
C ALA A 139 5.13 17.86 6.56
N HIS A 140 5.18 17.21 7.74
CA HIS A 140 4.51 17.68 8.96
C HIS A 140 5.44 18.57 9.80
N GLY A 141 6.24 19.40 9.14
CA GLY A 141 7.34 20.17 9.73
C GLY A 141 8.72 19.73 9.22
N ARG A 142 9.77 20.41 9.73
CA ARG A 142 11.16 20.27 9.26
C ARG A 142 11.34 20.56 7.75
N HIS A 143 10.46 21.39 7.17
CA HIS A 143 10.43 21.75 5.74
C HIS A 143 11.81 22.12 5.18
N SER A 144 12.57 22.97 5.87
CA SER A 144 13.89 23.44 5.42
C SER A 144 14.95 22.34 5.32
N THR A 145 14.71 21.18 5.92
CA THR A 145 15.62 20.02 5.89
C THR A 145 14.97 18.80 5.25
N PHE A 146 13.82 18.98 4.61
CA PHE A 146 13.11 17.92 3.92
C PHE A 146 13.93 17.46 2.71
N VAL A 147 14.09 16.14 2.59
CA VAL A 147 14.70 15.51 1.43
C VAL A 147 13.71 14.43 0.96
N PRO A 148 13.26 14.46 -0.31
CA PRO A 148 12.41 13.41 -0.88
C PRO A 148 12.99 12.02 -0.59
N GLY A 149 12.17 11.13 -0.06
CA GLY A 149 12.59 9.76 0.31
C GLY A 149 13.73 9.68 1.32
N PHE A 150 14.00 10.74 2.09
CA PHE A 150 15.20 10.85 2.94
C PHE A 150 16.52 10.69 2.14
N GLY A 151 16.49 10.98 0.83
CA GLY A 151 17.61 10.79 -0.08
C GLY A 151 17.82 9.35 -0.56
N CYS A 152 16.91 8.44 -0.20
CA CYS A 152 16.98 7.04 -0.61
C CYS A 152 16.31 6.84 -1.96
N THR A 153 16.63 5.74 -2.64
CA THR A 153 15.93 5.33 -3.87
C THR A 153 14.53 4.80 -3.54
N ILE A 154 13.63 4.78 -4.54
CA ILE A 154 12.34 4.09 -4.40
C ILE A 154 12.56 2.60 -4.10
N ALA A 155 13.57 1.98 -4.71
CA ALA A 155 13.94 0.58 -4.47
C ALA A 155 14.24 0.31 -2.99
N ASP A 156 14.97 1.22 -2.32
CA ASP A 156 15.28 1.11 -0.89
C ASP A 156 14.04 1.25 -0.01
N ALA A 157 13.20 2.24 -0.29
CA ALA A 157 11.95 2.47 0.44
C ALA A 157 10.99 1.27 0.33
N VAL A 158 10.80 0.75 -0.88
CA VAL A 158 9.97 -0.44 -1.13
C VAL A 158 10.56 -1.67 -0.44
N ARG A 159 11.88 -1.89 -0.55
CA ARG A 159 12.55 -3.00 0.14
C ARG A 159 12.34 -2.93 1.65
N ALA A 160 12.45 -1.75 2.26
CA ALA A 160 12.18 -1.55 3.68
C ALA A 160 10.73 -1.86 4.02
N SER A 161 9.78 -1.28 3.27
CA SER A 161 8.34 -1.45 3.49
C SER A 161 7.86 -2.90 3.38
N CYS A 162 8.51 -3.74 2.57
CA CYS A 162 8.12 -5.16 2.39
C CYS A 162 8.90 -6.14 3.28
N SER A 163 9.80 -5.68 4.15
CA SER A 163 10.69 -6.56 4.92
C SER A 163 10.03 -7.06 6.21
N ALA A 164 9.02 -7.92 6.08
CA ALA A 164 8.27 -8.48 7.21
C ALA A 164 9.12 -9.50 7.97
N TYR A 165 9.70 -9.09 9.09
CA TYR A 165 10.45 -9.98 9.99
C TYR A 165 9.48 -10.97 10.67
N PRO A 166 9.82 -12.25 10.88
CA PRO A 166 11.06 -12.93 10.55
C PRO A 166 11.09 -13.53 9.14
N PHE A 167 10.07 -13.34 8.30
CA PHE A 167 10.05 -13.88 6.93
C PHE A 167 11.14 -13.28 6.04
N PHE A 168 11.51 -12.02 6.29
CA PHE A 168 12.60 -11.29 5.65
C PHE A 168 13.60 -10.82 6.71
N LYS A 169 14.85 -10.58 6.30
CA LYS A 169 15.83 -9.84 7.09
C LYS A 169 15.47 -8.35 7.12
N ARG A 170 15.84 -7.69 8.21
CA ARG A 170 15.70 -6.24 8.39
C ARG A 170 16.78 -5.53 7.56
N PRO A 171 16.42 -4.70 6.57
CA PRO A 171 17.39 -3.91 5.83
C PRO A 171 17.89 -2.73 6.67
N ILE A 172 19.13 -2.33 6.41
CA ILE A 172 19.68 -1.05 6.83
C ILE A 172 19.67 -0.16 5.60
N ILE A 173 19.07 1.03 5.72
CA ILE A 173 19.04 2.05 4.69
C ILE A 173 19.86 3.25 5.16
N THR A 174 20.68 3.80 4.28
CA THR A 174 21.47 5.00 4.55
C THR A 174 20.77 6.23 3.96
N THR A 175 20.48 7.23 4.80
CA THR A 175 19.88 8.49 4.34
C THR A 175 20.91 9.38 3.64
N SER A 176 20.48 10.44 2.96
CA SER A 176 21.41 11.43 2.38
C SER A 176 22.29 12.14 3.42
N LYS A 177 21.96 12.03 4.71
CA LYS A 177 22.75 12.57 5.83
C LYS A 177 23.79 11.58 6.36
N GLY A 178 23.90 10.38 5.76
CA GLY A 178 24.80 9.32 6.22
C GLY A 178 24.27 8.52 7.42
N GLU A 179 23.01 8.69 7.79
CA GLU A 179 22.42 7.95 8.92
C GLU A 179 22.05 6.53 8.48
N GLU A 180 22.54 5.52 9.20
CA GLU A 180 22.13 4.13 9.00
C GLU A 180 20.88 3.82 9.83
N ILE A 181 19.78 3.47 9.16
CA ILE A 181 18.50 3.19 9.79
C ILE A 181 18.08 1.76 9.50
N GLU A 182 18.00 0.94 10.55
CA GLU A 182 17.41 -0.39 10.46
C GLU A 182 15.88 -0.29 10.37
N LEU A 183 15.31 -0.86 9.31
CA LEU A 183 13.89 -0.79 9.00
C LEU A 183 13.25 -2.19 8.93
N ILE A 184 11.95 -2.23 9.19
CA ILE A 184 11.09 -3.39 8.96
C ILE A 184 9.81 -2.96 8.22
N ASP A 185 9.01 -3.95 7.85
CA ASP A 185 7.73 -3.76 7.16
C ASP A 185 6.85 -2.68 7.83
N GLY A 186 6.21 -1.86 7.00
CA GLY A 186 5.30 -0.82 7.49
C GLY A 186 4.06 -1.38 8.17
N GLY A 187 3.71 -2.64 7.93
CA GLY A 187 2.54 -3.30 8.49
C GLY A 187 2.56 -3.42 10.01
N TYR A 188 3.73 -3.30 10.63
CA TYR A 188 3.85 -3.21 12.09
C TYR A 188 3.27 -1.92 12.68
N CYS A 189 3.34 -0.81 11.95
CA CYS A 189 2.77 0.46 12.39
C CYS A 189 1.46 0.81 11.66
N ALA A 190 1.36 0.58 10.36
CA ALA A 190 0.21 0.95 9.54
C ALA A 190 0.03 -0.01 8.35
N ASN A 191 -0.50 -1.21 8.59
CA ASN A 191 -0.83 -2.14 7.51
C ASN A 191 -1.96 -1.61 6.61
N ASN A 192 -2.83 -0.77 7.14
CA ASN A 192 -3.73 0.11 6.38
C ASN A 192 -3.22 1.57 6.54
N PRO A 193 -2.62 2.18 5.52
CA PRO A 193 -2.00 3.51 5.64
C PRO A 193 -2.99 4.69 5.51
N THR A 194 -4.30 4.42 5.47
CA THR A 194 -5.33 5.44 5.15
C THR A 194 -5.30 6.64 6.09
N LEU A 195 -5.09 6.41 7.39
CA LEU A 195 -5.02 7.50 8.37
C LEU A 195 -3.81 8.42 8.15
N TYR A 196 -2.66 7.88 7.73
CA TYR A 196 -1.50 8.69 7.38
C TYR A 196 -1.74 9.50 6.10
N ALA A 197 -2.41 8.90 5.11
CA ALA A 197 -2.77 9.60 3.88
C ALA A 197 -3.76 10.75 4.14
N ILE A 198 -4.77 10.55 4.99
CA ILE A 198 -5.70 11.60 5.43
C ILE A 198 -4.94 12.68 6.22
N ALA A 199 -4.04 12.31 7.12
CA ALA A 199 -3.25 13.27 7.88
C ALA A 199 -2.40 14.16 6.95
N ASP A 200 -1.75 13.57 5.94
CA ASP A 200 -1.00 14.33 4.93
C ASP A 200 -1.91 15.29 4.17
N ALA A 201 -3.06 14.83 3.70
CA ALA A 201 -3.99 15.69 2.95
C ALA A 201 -4.54 16.84 3.80
N VAL A 202 -4.99 16.56 5.02
CA VAL A 202 -5.65 17.57 5.87
C VAL A 202 -4.64 18.53 6.50
N ILE A 203 -3.52 18.02 7.01
CA ILE A 203 -2.60 18.81 7.83
C ILE A 203 -1.46 19.38 6.99
N ALA A 204 -0.84 18.58 6.11
CA ALA A 204 0.32 19.02 5.35
C ALA A 204 -0.07 19.73 4.04
N LEU A 205 -1.07 19.20 3.32
CA LEU A 205 -1.60 19.81 2.10
C LEU A 205 -2.76 20.80 2.36
N GLU A 206 -3.14 20.98 3.63
CA GLU A 206 -4.17 21.92 4.08
C GLU A 206 -5.51 21.77 3.33
N LYS A 207 -5.86 20.53 2.93
CA LYS A 207 -7.12 20.24 2.24
C LYS A 207 -8.25 20.09 3.25
N PRO A 208 -9.38 20.79 3.07
CA PRO A 208 -10.52 20.63 3.97
C PRO A 208 -11.10 19.22 3.81
N ARG A 209 -11.55 18.63 4.91
CA ARG A 209 -12.07 17.25 4.93
C ARG A 209 -13.21 17.00 3.94
N SER A 210 -14.03 18.02 3.69
CA SER A 210 -15.12 18.01 2.70
C SER A 210 -14.65 17.70 1.28
N ASP A 211 -13.40 18.02 0.96
CA ASP A 211 -12.84 17.92 -0.39
C ASP A 211 -12.13 16.58 -0.59
N LEU A 212 -11.89 15.83 0.48
CA LEU A 212 -11.22 14.54 0.40
C LEU A 212 -12.14 13.46 -0.18
N ARG A 213 -11.58 12.65 -1.09
CA ARG A 213 -12.20 11.45 -1.65
C ARG A 213 -11.21 10.30 -1.47
N VAL A 214 -11.52 9.35 -0.60
CA VAL A 214 -10.59 8.28 -0.23
C VAL A 214 -11.03 6.95 -0.83
N VAL A 215 -10.16 6.32 -1.60
CA VAL A 215 -10.31 4.92 -2.02
C VAL A 215 -9.28 4.10 -1.26
N SER A 216 -9.75 3.25 -0.35
CA SER A 216 -8.92 2.35 0.45
C SER A 216 -9.11 0.92 -0.05
N ILE A 217 -8.04 0.26 -0.47
CA ILE A 217 -8.10 -1.08 -1.05
C ILE A 217 -7.29 -2.04 -0.18
N GLY A 218 -7.97 -3.06 0.32
CA GLY A 218 -7.36 -4.13 1.07
C GLY A 218 -6.74 -5.18 0.17
N VAL A 219 -6.41 -6.30 0.78
CA VAL A 219 -5.91 -7.49 0.07
C VAL A 219 -6.90 -8.65 0.11
N GLY A 220 -8.09 -8.44 0.67
CA GLY A 220 -9.07 -9.47 0.98
C GLY A 220 -8.76 -10.23 2.28
N VAL A 221 -9.81 -10.77 2.89
CA VAL A 221 -9.74 -11.62 4.09
C VAL A 221 -10.06 -13.06 3.69
N TYR A 222 -9.18 -13.99 4.05
CA TYR A 222 -9.26 -15.39 3.63
C TYR A 222 -9.01 -16.36 4.80
N PRO A 223 -9.57 -17.57 4.75
CA PRO A 223 -9.22 -18.66 5.63
C PRO A 223 -7.73 -18.97 5.57
N GLU A 224 -7.21 -19.41 6.70
CA GLU A 224 -5.83 -19.90 6.74
C GLU A 224 -5.74 -21.27 6.04
N PRO A 225 -4.70 -21.52 5.22
CA PRO A 225 -4.51 -22.81 4.58
C PRO A 225 -4.27 -23.91 5.60
N LYS A 226 -4.99 -25.03 5.45
CA LYS A 226 -4.73 -26.26 6.21
C LYS A 226 -3.40 -26.84 5.74
N ARG A 227 -2.39 -26.89 6.61
CA ARG A 227 -1.07 -27.49 6.31
C ARG A 227 -0.91 -28.81 7.07
N TRP A 228 -0.45 -29.85 6.38
CA TRP A 228 -0.17 -31.18 6.95
C TRP A 228 1.36 -31.41 7.08
N GLY A 229 1.80 -32.30 7.97
CA GLY A 229 3.22 -32.70 8.11
C GLY A 229 4.13 -31.64 8.76
N LEU A 230 5.42 -31.57 8.35
CA LEU A 230 6.46 -30.69 8.94
C LEU A 230 6.10 -29.19 8.94
N SER A 231 5.23 -28.76 8.02
CA SER A 231 4.71 -27.37 7.98
C SER A 231 3.82 -27.03 9.18
N TRP A 232 3.20 -28.02 9.82
CA TRP A 232 2.43 -27.85 11.06
C TRP A 232 3.34 -27.46 12.23
N LEU A 233 4.55 -28.04 12.32
CA LEU A 233 5.55 -27.69 13.34
C LEU A 233 6.07 -26.25 13.18
N ILE A 234 6.27 -25.78 11.94
CA ILE A 234 6.67 -24.39 11.64
C ILE A 234 5.58 -23.41 12.08
N LYS A 235 4.30 -23.76 11.90
CA LYS A 235 3.17 -22.95 12.38
C LYS A 235 3.09 -22.91 13.91
N ARG A 236 3.73 -23.83 14.64
CA ARG A 236 3.83 -23.81 16.11
C ARG A 236 4.82 -22.74 16.62
N PHE A 237 5.61 -22.13 15.74
CA PHE A 237 6.33 -20.91 16.09
C PHE A 237 5.33 -19.76 16.23
N VAL A 238 5.02 -19.45 17.49
CA VAL A 238 4.14 -18.37 17.93
C VAL A 238 4.41 -17.06 17.18
N SER A 239 5.68 -16.76 16.89
CA SER A 239 6.11 -15.53 16.20
C SER A 239 5.50 -15.34 14.80
N VAL A 240 5.29 -16.41 14.02
CA VAL A 240 4.73 -16.31 12.66
C VAL A 240 3.23 -16.10 12.70
N GLN A 241 2.51 -16.82 13.57
CA GLN A 241 1.07 -16.61 13.76
C GLN A 241 0.79 -15.23 14.35
N LEU A 242 1.60 -14.82 15.32
CA LEU A 242 1.50 -13.52 15.96
C LEU A 242 1.68 -12.41 14.94
N LEU A 243 2.67 -12.50 14.05
CA LEU A 243 2.85 -11.51 12.98
C LEU A 243 1.59 -11.34 12.12
N GLN A 244 1.04 -12.42 11.57
CA GLN A 244 -0.13 -12.29 10.70
C GLN A 244 -1.35 -11.76 11.46
N LYS A 245 -1.53 -12.16 12.72
CA LYS A 245 -2.56 -11.59 13.59
C LYS A 245 -2.30 -10.11 13.88
N THR A 246 -1.07 -9.70 14.16
CA THR A 246 -0.68 -8.30 14.39
C THR A 246 -0.99 -7.44 13.18
N LEU A 247 -0.66 -7.90 11.96
CA LEU A 247 -0.97 -7.17 10.72
C LEU A 247 -2.49 -7.03 10.51
N ASN A 248 -3.25 -8.09 10.76
CA ASN A 248 -4.71 -8.05 10.67
C ASN A 248 -5.31 -7.11 11.73
N VAL A 249 -4.88 -7.22 12.99
CA VAL A 249 -5.31 -6.32 14.08
C VAL A 249 -5.01 -4.88 13.70
N ASN A 250 -3.80 -4.58 13.23
CA ASN A 250 -3.44 -3.24 12.80
C ASN A 250 -4.36 -2.73 11.67
N THR A 251 -4.62 -3.56 10.66
CA THR A 251 -5.54 -3.23 9.54
C THR A 251 -6.94 -2.86 10.04
N PHE A 252 -7.53 -3.71 10.89
CA PHE A 252 -8.89 -3.50 11.40
C PHE A 252 -8.96 -2.35 12.41
N SER A 253 -7.97 -2.20 13.29
CA SER A 253 -7.91 -1.09 14.25
C SER A 253 -7.76 0.26 13.54
N MET A 254 -6.92 0.36 12.51
CA MET A 254 -6.77 1.60 11.73
C MET A 254 -8.04 1.94 10.96
N GLU A 255 -8.73 0.96 10.38
CA GLU A 255 -10.01 1.18 9.69
C GLU A 255 -11.13 1.58 10.67
N GLN A 256 -11.18 0.96 11.85
CA GLN A 256 -12.12 1.33 12.89
C GLN A 256 -11.91 2.78 13.34
N LEU A 257 -10.65 3.18 13.60
CA LEU A 257 -10.31 4.56 13.95
C LEU A 257 -10.66 5.53 12.81
N ARG A 258 -10.40 5.17 11.55
CA ARG A 258 -10.79 5.99 10.38
C ARG A 258 -12.30 6.22 10.37
N THR A 259 -13.09 5.17 10.54
CA THR A 259 -14.55 5.26 10.55
C THR A 259 -15.07 6.12 11.69
N ILE A 260 -14.45 6.06 12.87
CA ILE A 260 -14.87 6.84 14.05
C ILE A 260 -14.47 8.33 13.92
N LEU A 261 -13.20 8.59 13.59
CA LEU A 261 -12.62 9.94 13.64
C LEU A 261 -12.88 10.76 12.37
N PHE A 262 -13.14 10.09 11.25
CA PHE A 262 -13.25 10.69 9.91
C PHE A 262 -14.48 10.19 9.15
N LYS A 263 -15.60 10.00 9.87
CA LYS A 263 -16.90 9.63 9.27
C LYS A 263 -17.40 10.64 8.23
N ASP A 264 -16.94 11.88 8.33
CA ASP A 264 -17.28 12.99 7.44
C ASP A 264 -16.53 12.94 6.09
N ILE A 265 -15.44 12.16 6.00
CA ILE A 265 -14.66 12.00 4.77
C ILE A 265 -15.27 10.88 3.92
N ARG A 266 -15.68 11.23 2.70
CA ARG A 266 -16.19 10.25 1.72
C ARG A 266 -15.12 9.20 1.41
N THR A 267 -15.38 7.96 1.79
CA THR A 267 -14.41 6.87 1.72
C THR A 267 -15.07 5.60 1.18
N VAL A 268 -14.53 5.06 0.09
CA VAL A 268 -14.84 3.71 -0.39
C VAL A 268 -13.76 2.76 0.08
N ARG A 269 -14.14 1.74 0.86
CA ARG A 269 -13.24 0.69 1.33
C ARG A 269 -13.59 -0.64 0.65
N ILE A 270 -12.65 -1.21 -0.10
CA ILE A 270 -12.84 -2.46 -0.85
C ILE A 270 -11.92 -3.53 -0.26
N ASN A 271 -12.48 -4.44 0.55
CA ASN A 271 -11.73 -5.51 1.22
C ASN A 271 -12.66 -6.63 1.66
N ASP A 272 -13.16 -7.40 0.68
CA ASP A 272 -14.13 -8.46 0.93
C ASP A 272 -13.54 -9.63 1.73
N THR A 273 -14.43 -10.33 2.42
CA THR A 273 -14.14 -11.57 3.14
C THR A 273 -14.62 -12.77 2.33
N PHE A 274 -13.76 -13.75 2.15
CA PHE A 274 -14.05 -14.97 1.39
C PHE A 274 -13.94 -16.18 2.30
N GLU A 275 -15.04 -16.85 2.63
CA GLU A 275 -15.05 -17.90 3.68
C GLU A 275 -14.77 -19.31 3.15
N ARG A 276 -14.87 -19.52 1.83
CA ARG A 276 -14.77 -20.85 1.23
C ARG A 276 -13.37 -21.47 1.44
N PRO A 277 -13.25 -22.74 1.87
CA PRO A 277 -11.94 -23.36 2.11
C PRO A 277 -10.98 -23.35 0.92
N GLU A 278 -11.49 -23.45 -0.30
CA GLU A 278 -10.71 -23.34 -1.54
C GLU A 278 -10.02 -21.98 -1.72
N MET A 279 -10.52 -20.93 -1.07
CA MET A 279 -9.91 -19.59 -1.06
C MET A 279 -8.76 -19.47 -0.06
N ALA A 280 -8.45 -20.53 0.70
CA ALA A 280 -7.45 -20.47 1.75
C ALA A 280 -6.06 -20.13 1.20
N THR A 281 -5.49 -19.06 1.73
CA THR A 281 -4.24 -18.46 1.27
C THR A 281 -3.55 -17.71 2.41
N ASP A 282 -2.26 -17.42 2.25
CA ASP A 282 -1.47 -16.66 3.21
C ASP A 282 -0.55 -15.64 2.51
N LEU A 283 0.22 -14.90 3.32
CA LEU A 283 1.11 -13.85 2.81
C LEU A 283 2.16 -14.38 1.81
N MET A 284 2.49 -15.67 1.88
CA MET A 284 3.57 -16.33 1.15
C MET A 284 3.05 -17.28 0.05
N GLU A 285 1.79 -17.12 -0.40
CA GLU A 285 1.25 -17.92 -1.50
C GLU A 285 2.07 -17.72 -2.80
N SER A 286 2.25 -18.81 -3.55
CA SER A 286 3.06 -18.84 -4.77
C SER A 286 2.49 -19.71 -5.90
N ASP A 287 1.32 -20.34 -5.69
CA ASP A 287 0.54 -20.96 -6.77
C ASP A 287 -0.14 -19.86 -7.59
N LEU A 288 0.30 -19.70 -8.84
CA LEU A 288 -0.22 -18.70 -9.76
C LEU A 288 -1.72 -18.85 -10.05
N ARG A 289 -2.28 -20.08 -9.98
CA ARG A 289 -3.71 -20.28 -10.19
C ARG A 289 -4.51 -19.65 -9.05
N LYS A 290 -4.07 -19.86 -7.81
CA LYS A 290 -4.68 -19.23 -6.64
C LYS A 290 -4.51 -17.72 -6.66
N LEU A 291 -3.34 -17.22 -7.03
CA LEU A 291 -3.10 -15.79 -7.16
C LEU A 291 -3.97 -15.16 -8.25
N GLY A 292 -4.17 -15.85 -9.38
CA GLY A 292 -5.12 -15.45 -10.41
C GLY A 292 -6.58 -15.42 -9.91
N MET A 293 -6.97 -16.36 -9.06
CA MET A 293 -8.27 -16.33 -8.40
C MET A 293 -8.40 -15.13 -7.45
N LEU A 294 -7.35 -14.76 -6.71
CA LEU A 294 -7.38 -13.55 -5.87
C LEU A 294 -7.59 -12.29 -6.72
N TYR A 295 -6.91 -12.21 -7.87
CA TYR A 295 -7.10 -11.12 -8.84
C TYR A 295 -8.55 -11.05 -9.34
N GLN A 296 -9.14 -12.17 -9.76
CA GLN A 296 -10.55 -12.22 -10.17
C GLN A 296 -11.49 -11.77 -9.06
N ARG A 297 -11.26 -12.22 -7.81
CA ARG A 297 -12.05 -11.77 -6.66
C ARG A 297 -11.93 -10.26 -6.42
N GLY A 298 -10.76 -9.69 -6.65
CA GLY A 298 -10.57 -8.24 -6.62
C GLY A 298 -11.46 -7.52 -7.63
N SER A 299 -11.44 -7.96 -8.89
CA SER A 299 -12.34 -7.42 -9.93
C SER A 299 -13.82 -7.57 -9.57
N GLU A 300 -14.24 -8.72 -9.04
CA GLU A 300 -15.62 -8.94 -8.59
C GLU A 300 -16.01 -8.02 -7.42
N SER A 301 -15.11 -7.80 -6.47
CA SER A 301 -15.36 -6.92 -5.32
C SER A 301 -15.53 -5.46 -5.75
N PHE A 302 -14.89 -5.01 -6.82
CA PHE A 302 -15.10 -3.66 -7.36
C PHE A 302 -16.57 -3.41 -7.75
N ALA A 303 -17.26 -4.40 -8.32
CA ALA A 303 -18.61 -4.22 -8.89
C ALA A 303 -19.63 -3.68 -7.87
N LYS A 304 -19.49 -4.03 -6.58
CA LYS A 304 -20.37 -3.52 -5.51
C LYS A 304 -20.21 -2.04 -5.23
N HIS A 305 -19.09 -1.45 -5.64
CA HIS A 305 -18.67 -0.08 -5.33
C HIS A 305 -18.58 0.81 -6.58
N GLU A 306 -18.82 0.27 -7.77
CA GLU A 306 -18.61 0.98 -9.04
C GLU A 306 -19.34 2.33 -9.10
N ALA A 307 -20.62 2.37 -8.71
CA ALA A 307 -21.41 3.60 -8.74
C ALA A 307 -20.82 4.70 -7.83
N GLU A 308 -20.44 4.35 -6.61
CA GLU A 308 -19.85 5.28 -5.64
C GLU A 308 -18.46 5.75 -6.10
N LEU A 309 -17.63 4.85 -6.62
CA LEU A 309 -16.32 5.18 -7.17
C LEU A 309 -16.42 6.12 -8.37
N LYS A 310 -17.41 5.90 -9.25
CA LYS A 310 -17.66 6.75 -10.41
C LYS A 310 -18.01 8.18 -9.99
N GLU A 311 -18.87 8.33 -8.96
CA GLU A 311 -19.17 9.63 -8.37
C GLU A 311 -17.92 10.31 -7.81
N MET A 312 -17.04 9.56 -7.14
CA MET A 312 -15.85 10.11 -6.49
C MET A 312 -14.72 10.50 -7.47
N LEU A 313 -14.57 9.81 -8.59
CA LEU A 313 -13.36 9.88 -9.42
C LEU A 313 -13.56 10.46 -10.83
N VAL A 314 -14.78 10.43 -11.38
CA VAL A 314 -15.05 10.80 -12.78
C VAL A 314 -15.72 12.17 -12.92
N GLN A 315 -16.32 12.69 -11.85
CA GLN A 315 -16.93 14.03 -11.83
C GLN A 315 -15.89 15.15 -11.74
#